data_AF-A0A355UH55-F1
#
_entry.id   AF-A0A355UH55-F1
#
_cell.length_a   1.000
_cell.length_b   1.000
_cell.length_c   1.000
_cell.angle_alpha   90.00
_cell.angle_beta   90.00
_cell.angle_gamma   90.00
#
_symmetry.space_group_name_H-M   'P 1'
#
loop_
_entity.id
_entity.type
_entity.pdbx_description
1 polymer ?
#
loop_
_entity_poly.entity_id
_entity_poly.type
_entity_poly.pdbx_seq_one_letter_code
_entity_poly.pdbx_strand_id
1 'polypeptide(L)'
;LFRSHVAITMAGIEREFYAKKALGIILAAEEDASVCSKVMNLIAKHYPTIYSSLSRDQFIDVAMMLLELRDTVKTPTEYKAYENIIFYAVLKLNHKIKDNMQKEFVDSYIDAMKIMQTESFTVKDIEPLINSKRETIDSIKSRIEANKGRWRGFEDIFNAQDEEIKKYQTIMSLIFEFERMSISALLSDIVLNEEDIDKIITAYLLLYSDKNLERTTNVLINGIIIQSLLKAYKDVKETFFKNNKETLYLNLEMLENNNDKLQKENQRLNEEIESLNQEINLTKNSQISEINKVKKRYEKLINQLNKKIKDLEKELRTEKKAVYNDEIYKLREML
;
A
#
# COMPACT_ATOMS: atom_id res chain seq x y z
N LEU A 1 -11.27 -3.12 7.36
CA LEU A 1 -11.60 -3.32 8.79
C LEU A 1 -11.18 -4.71 9.31
N PHE A 2 -11.61 -5.82 8.70
CA PHE A 2 -11.25 -7.16 9.23
C PHE A 2 -9.78 -7.57 9.06
N ARG A 3 -9.09 -7.18 7.97
CA ARG A 3 -7.67 -7.52 7.73
C ARG A 3 -6.68 -6.85 8.69
N SER A 4 -7.10 -5.77 9.34
CA SER A 4 -6.32 -4.99 10.32
C SER A 4 -6.75 -5.27 11.76
N HIS A 5 -7.55 -6.32 11.98
CA HIS A 5 -8.02 -6.66 13.31
C HIS A 5 -6.88 -7.19 14.18
N VAL A 6 -6.84 -6.75 15.44
CA VAL A 6 -5.77 -7.03 16.41
C VAL A 6 -5.49 -8.53 16.56
N ALA A 7 -6.53 -9.37 16.53
CA ALA A 7 -6.40 -10.83 16.61
C ALA A 7 -5.61 -11.45 15.43
N ILE A 8 -5.54 -10.78 14.28
CA ILE A 8 -4.77 -11.21 13.10
C ILE A 8 -3.37 -10.59 13.14
N THR A 9 -3.26 -9.32 13.53
CA THR A 9 -2.02 -8.55 13.46
C THR A 9 -1.06 -8.75 14.63
N MET A 10 -1.52 -9.32 15.75
CA MET A 10 -0.66 -9.69 16.88
C MET A 10 0.08 -11.02 16.70
N ALA A 11 -0.24 -11.78 15.64
CA ALA A 11 0.41 -13.05 15.36
C ALA A 11 1.79 -12.88 14.70
N GLY A 12 2.56 -13.98 14.68
CA GLY A 12 3.79 -14.08 13.89
C GLY A 12 3.55 -13.88 12.39
N ILE A 13 4.58 -13.46 11.65
CA ILE A 13 4.52 -13.12 10.21
C ILE A 13 3.78 -14.18 9.40
N GLU A 14 4.18 -15.45 9.53
CA GLU A 14 3.61 -16.56 8.75
C GLU A 14 2.12 -16.77 9.05
N ARG A 15 1.75 -16.80 10.34
CA ARG A 15 0.38 -16.99 10.77
C ARG A 15 -0.52 -15.84 10.33
N GLU A 16 -0.06 -14.59 10.46
CA GLU A 16 -0.79 -13.43 9.97
C GLU A 16 -0.96 -13.48 8.45
N PHE A 17 0.09 -13.86 7.71
CA PHE A 17 0.06 -13.96 6.26
C PHE A 17 -0.98 -14.97 5.78
N TYR A 18 -0.96 -16.19 6.30
CA TYR A 18 -1.93 -17.21 5.92
C TYR A 18 -3.33 -16.92 6.45
N ALA A 19 -3.46 -16.33 7.65
CA ALA A 19 -4.77 -15.92 8.17
C ALA A 19 -5.44 -14.86 7.28
N LYS A 20 -4.69 -13.85 6.82
CA LYS A 20 -5.21 -12.84 5.88
C LYS A 20 -5.66 -13.45 4.56
N LYS A 21 -4.90 -14.43 4.04
CA LYS A 21 -5.26 -15.16 2.82
C LYS A 21 -6.52 -16.01 3.00
N ALA A 22 -6.57 -16.84 4.03
CA ALA A 22 -7.72 -17.68 4.34
C ALA A 22 -8.98 -16.83 4.51
N LEU A 23 -8.89 -15.72 5.26
CA LEU A 23 -9.99 -14.78 5.41
C LEU A 23 -10.42 -14.18 4.06
N GLY A 24 -9.48 -13.80 3.21
CA GLY A 24 -9.79 -13.30 1.86
C GLY A 24 -10.53 -14.31 1.00
N ILE A 25 -10.12 -15.57 1.03
CA ILE A 25 -10.78 -16.68 0.31
C ILE A 25 -12.19 -16.91 0.85
N ILE A 26 -12.35 -16.94 2.18
CA ILE A 26 -13.66 -17.13 2.82
C ILE A 26 -14.61 -15.99 2.46
N LEU A 27 -14.15 -14.73 2.52
CA LEU A 27 -14.97 -13.59 2.13
C LEU A 27 -15.38 -13.64 0.65
N ALA A 28 -14.46 -14.02 -0.25
CA ALA A 28 -14.79 -14.21 -1.66
C ALA A 28 -15.79 -15.36 -1.88
N ALA A 29 -15.73 -16.42 -1.07
CA ALA A 29 -16.68 -17.53 -1.10
C ALA A 29 -18.10 -17.14 -0.63
N GLU A 30 -18.25 -16.07 0.16
CA GLU A 30 -19.58 -15.52 0.50
C GLU A 30 -20.26 -14.87 -0.71
N GLU A 31 -19.49 -14.27 -1.61
CA GLU A 31 -19.99 -13.53 -2.77
C GLU A 31 -20.04 -14.39 -4.05
N ASP A 32 -19.16 -15.39 -4.17
CA ASP A 32 -19.04 -16.25 -5.36
C ASP A 32 -19.20 -17.75 -5.02
N ALA A 33 -20.27 -18.34 -5.53
CA ALA A 33 -20.59 -19.75 -5.37
C ALA A 33 -19.51 -20.69 -5.94
N SER A 34 -18.81 -20.31 -7.02
CA SER A 34 -17.72 -21.09 -7.60
C SER A 34 -16.55 -21.20 -6.62
N VAL A 35 -16.20 -20.09 -5.96
CA VAL A 35 -15.16 -20.06 -4.93
C VAL A 35 -15.60 -20.88 -3.72
N CYS A 36 -16.85 -20.75 -3.29
CA CYS A 36 -17.42 -21.57 -2.22
C CYS A 36 -17.30 -23.08 -2.51
N SER A 37 -17.67 -23.52 -3.72
CA SER A 37 -17.52 -24.93 -4.11
C SER A 37 -16.07 -25.40 -4.07
N LYS A 38 -15.11 -24.57 -4.50
CA LYS A 38 -13.68 -24.91 -4.41
C LYS A 38 -13.21 -25.06 -2.96
N VAL A 39 -13.66 -24.19 -2.06
CA VAL A 39 -13.35 -24.31 -0.62
C VAL A 39 -13.93 -25.60 -0.04
N MET A 40 -15.18 -25.93 -0.36
CA MET A 40 -15.80 -27.18 0.10
C MET A 40 -15.09 -28.42 -0.45
N ASN A 41 -14.61 -28.38 -1.70
CA ASN A 41 -13.80 -29.47 -2.28
C ASN A 41 -12.45 -29.63 -1.58
N LEU A 42 -11.81 -28.54 -1.14
CA LEU A 42 -10.59 -28.60 -0.33
C LEU A 42 -10.86 -29.24 1.03
N ILE A 43 -11.97 -28.89 1.68
CA ILE A 43 -12.40 -29.52 2.93
C ILE A 43 -12.65 -31.02 2.71
N ALA A 44 -13.35 -31.40 1.63
CA ALA A 44 -13.59 -32.81 1.29
C ALA A 44 -12.29 -33.59 1.08
N LYS A 45 -11.30 -32.97 0.44
CA LYS A 45 -10.01 -33.62 0.12
C LYS A 45 -9.09 -33.76 1.33
N HIS A 46 -8.98 -32.71 2.16
CA HIS A 46 -7.99 -32.64 3.23
C HIS A 46 -8.57 -32.96 4.61
N TYR A 47 -9.89 -32.88 4.76
CA TYR A 47 -10.63 -33.22 5.99
C TYR A 47 -11.78 -34.20 5.66
N PRO A 48 -11.47 -35.37 5.07
CA PRO A 48 -12.48 -36.30 4.58
C PRO A 48 -13.40 -36.81 5.68
N THR A 49 -12.88 -37.00 6.90
CA THR A 49 -13.68 -37.43 8.06
C THR A 49 -14.78 -36.40 8.36
N ILE A 50 -14.40 -35.13 8.48
CA ILE A 50 -15.34 -34.01 8.71
C ILE A 50 -16.36 -33.98 7.57
N TYR A 51 -15.91 -33.88 6.32
CA TYR A 51 -16.81 -33.75 5.18
C TYR A 51 -17.78 -34.93 5.06
N SER A 52 -17.30 -36.16 5.28
CA SER A 52 -18.13 -37.35 5.19
C SER A 52 -19.17 -37.45 6.30
N SER A 53 -18.87 -36.94 7.50
CA SER A 53 -19.84 -36.86 8.61
C SER A 53 -20.92 -35.82 8.32
N LEU A 54 -20.52 -34.68 7.75
CA LEU A 54 -21.47 -33.62 7.39
C LEU A 54 -22.38 -34.03 6.21
N SER A 55 -21.86 -34.80 5.25
CA SER A 55 -22.59 -35.19 4.03
C SER A 55 -23.73 -36.20 4.24
N ARG A 56 -23.77 -36.89 5.39
CA ARG A 56 -24.69 -38.01 5.65
C ARG A 56 -25.99 -37.58 6.34
N ASP A 57 -25.92 -36.57 7.21
CA ASP A 57 -27.00 -36.25 8.14
C ASP A 57 -27.48 -34.81 7.98
N GLN A 58 -28.80 -34.60 7.88
CA GLN A 58 -29.38 -33.24 7.91
C GLN A 58 -29.28 -32.57 9.28
N PHE A 59 -29.13 -33.37 10.34
CA PHE A 59 -28.99 -32.93 11.72
C PHE A 59 -27.62 -33.36 12.27
N ILE A 60 -26.82 -32.38 12.68
CA ILE A 60 -25.41 -32.60 12.96
C ILE A 60 -25.11 -32.36 14.43
N ASP A 61 -24.55 -33.38 15.06
CA ASP A 61 -24.04 -33.32 16.44
C ASP A 61 -22.57 -32.87 16.42
N VAL A 62 -22.39 -31.55 16.48
CA VAL A 62 -21.05 -30.93 16.44
C VAL A 62 -20.23 -31.29 17.68
N ALA A 63 -20.87 -31.47 18.84
CA ALA A 63 -20.19 -31.82 20.08
C ALA A 63 -19.55 -33.21 20.00
N MET A 64 -20.28 -34.19 19.47
CA MET A 64 -19.75 -35.54 19.25
C MET A 64 -18.59 -35.55 18.25
N MET A 65 -18.69 -34.84 17.13
CA MET A 65 -17.57 -34.73 16.17
C MET A 65 -16.33 -34.09 16.79
N LEU A 66 -16.50 -33.05 17.62
CA LEU A 66 -15.39 -32.40 18.31
C LEU A 66 -14.78 -33.27 19.41
N LEU A 67 -15.57 -34.12 20.06
CA LEU A 67 -15.09 -35.12 21.02
C LEU A 67 -14.27 -36.20 20.34
N GLU A 68 -14.74 -36.73 19.19
CA GLU A 68 -14.01 -37.73 18.40
C GLU A 68 -12.64 -37.22 17.90
N LEU A 69 -12.52 -35.91 17.69
CA LEU A 69 -11.26 -35.28 17.29
C LEU A 69 -10.29 -35.06 18.47
N ARG A 70 -10.77 -35.08 19.72
CA ARG A 70 -9.94 -34.80 20.90
C ARG A 70 -8.78 -35.78 21.06
N ASP A 71 -8.99 -37.03 20.67
CA ASP A 71 -7.97 -38.09 20.78
C ASP A 71 -6.95 -38.08 19.64
N THR A 72 -7.23 -37.36 18.54
CA THR A 72 -6.36 -37.29 17.36
C THR A 72 -5.56 -35.99 17.29
N VAL A 73 -6.06 -34.92 17.90
CA VAL A 73 -5.48 -33.58 17.87
C VAL A 73 -4.43 -33.41 18.97
N LYS A 74 -3.26 -32.88 18.60
CA LYS A 74 -2.10 -32.79 19.51
C LYS A 74 -1.93 -31.42 20.16
N THR A 75 -2.54 -30.38 19.59
CA THR A 75 -2.37 -29.00 20.08
C THR A 75 -3.69 -28.24 20.18
N PRO A 76 -3.83 -27.28 21.11
CA PRO A 76 -5.01 -26.42 21.18
C PRO A 76 -5.27 -25.60 19.90
N THR A 77 -4.20 -25.23 19.17
CA THR A 77 -4.31 -24.47 17.91
C THR A 77 -4.89 -25.33 16.81
N GLU A 78 -4.43 -26.57 16.70
CA GLU A 78 -4.97 -27.54 15.75
C GLU A 78 -6.45 -27.82 16.07
N TYR A 79 -6.79 -28.02 17.35
CA TYR A 79 -8.17 -28.25 17.77
C TYR A 79 -9.11 -27.11 17.32
N LYS A 80 -8.69 -25.87 17.54
CA LYS A 80 -9.46 -24.69 17.12
C LYS A 80 -9.59 -24.58 15.60
N ALA A 81 -8.59 -25.04 14.84
CA ALA A 81 -8.69 -25.10 13.38
C ALA A 81 -9.76 -26.09 12.92
N TYR A 82 -9.81 -27.29 13.52
CA TYR A 82 -10.86 -28.27 13.24
C TYR A 82 -12.25 -27.73 13.59
N GLU A 83 -12.39 -27.09 14.75
CA GLU A 83 -13.62 -26.43 15.19
C GLU A 83 -14.14 -25.43 14.14
N ASN A 84 -13.23 -24.61 13.60
CA ASN A 84 -13.55 -23.60 12.59
C ASN A 84 -13.95 -24.21 11.24
N ILE A 85 -13.27 -25.29 10.84
CA ILE A 85 -13.58 -25.99 9.59
C ILE A 85 -14.97 -26.64 9.68
N ILE A 86 -15.28 -27.30 10.81
CA ILE A 86 -16.59 -27.90 11.05
C ILE A 86 -17.66 -26.82 11.02
N PHE A 87 -17.48 -25.74 11.77
CA PHE A 87 -18.45 -24.65 11.82
C PHE A 87 -18.71 -24.03 10.44
N TYR A 88 -17.65 -23.72 9.69
CA TYR A 88 -17.76 -23.19 8.34
C TYR A 88 -18.51 -24.16 7.41
N ALA A 89 -18.16 -25.45 7.41
CA ALA A 89 -18.79 -26.44 6.55
C ALA A 89 -20.27 -26.68 6.90
N VAL A 90 -20.63 -26.71 8.19
CA VAL A 90 -22.02 -26.82 8.65
C VAL A 90 -22.86 -25.64 8.17
N LEU A 91 -22.34 -24.41 8.28
CA LEU A 91 -23.02 -23.21 7.81
C LEU A 91 -23.25 -23.26 6.29
N LYS A 92 -22.24 -23.68 5.52
CA LYS A 92 -22.33 -23.72 4.04
C LYS A 92 -23.24 -24.80 3.48
N LEU A 93 -23.33 -25.93 4.16
CA LEU A 93 -24.23 -27.01 3.79
C LEU A 93 -25.66 -26.81 4.33
N ASN A 94 -25.91 -25.73 5.08
CA ASN A 94 -27.22 -25.38 5.65
C ASN A 94 -27.82 -26.49 6.53
N HIS A 95 -26.96 -27.21 7.26
CA HIS A 95 -27.40 -28.27 8.18
C HIS A 95 -27.94 -27.68 9.49
N LYS A 96 -28.88 -28.38 10.11
CA LYS A 96 -29.37 -28.03 11.46
C LYS A 96 -28.43 -28.63 12.49
N ILE A 97 -27.94 -27.81 13.42
CA ILE A 97 -27.12 -28.29 14.55
C ILE A 97 -28.05 -28.79 15.64
N LYS A 98 -27.75 -29.97 16.21
CA LYS A 98 -28.66 -30.69 17.14
C LYS A 98 -28.86 -29.99 18.50
N ASP A 99 -28.07 -28.97 18.82
CA ASP A 99 -28.03 -28.30 20.13
C ASP A 99 -27.70 -26.78 20.04
N ASN A 100 -27.56 -26.11 21.19
CA ASN A 100 -27.10 -24.72 21.33
C ASN A 100 -25.60 -24.51 20.99
N MET A 101 -24.93 -25.48 20.36
CA MET A 101 -23.51 -25.41 20.02
C MET A 101 -23.13 -24.18 19.17
N GLN A 102 -24.06 -23.62 18.38
CA GLN A 102 -23.84 -22.35 17.69
C GLN A 102 -23.56 -21.21 18.68
N LYS A 103 -24.33 -21.15 19.77
CA LYS A 103 -24.15 -20.16 20.83
C LYS A 103 -22.86 -20.42 21.58
N GLU A 104 -22.57 -21.67 21.95
CA GLU A 104 -21.32 -22.02 22.65
C GLU A 104 -20.06 -21.70 21.83
N PHE A 105 -20.13 -21.91 20.51
CA PHE A 105 -19.05 -21.52 19.60
C PHE A 105 -18.80 -20.01 19.64
N VAL A 106 -19.85 -19.21 19.51
CA VAL A 106 -19.80 -17.74 19.60
C VAL A 106 -19.31 -17.28 20.97
N ASP A 107 -19.82 -17.88 22.04
CA ASP A 107 -19.43 -17.58 23.42
C ASP A 107 -17.93 -17.89 23.63
N SER A 108 -17.41 -18.99 23.06
CA SER A 108 -15.96 -19.31 23.11
C SER A 108 -15.10 -18.23 22.45
N TYR A 109 -15.59 -17.61 21.37
CA TYR A 109 -14.89 -16.52 20.69
C TYR A 109 -14.95 -15.23 21.49
N ILE A 110 -16.11 -14.93 22.06
CA ILE A 110 -16.30 -13.79 22.96
C ILE A 110 -15.38 -13.93 24.17
N ASP A 111 -15.29 -15.12 24.76
CA ASP A 111 -14.45 -15.37 25.93
C ASP A 111 -12.97 -15.34 25.57
N ALA A 112 -12.55 -15.89 24.42
CA ALA A 112 -11.19 -15.71 23.91
C ALA A 112 -10.85 -14.23 23.70
N MET A 113 -11.78 -13.43 23.16
CA MET A 113 -11.62 -11.98 23.01
C MET A 113 -11.57 -11.26 24.34
N LYS A 114 -12.37 -11.68 25.34
CA LYS A 114 -12.34 -11.11 26.69
C LYS A 114 -11.02 -11.44 27.37
N ILE A 115 -10.54 -12.68 27.34
CA ILE A 115 -9.24 -13.09 27.89
C ILE A 115 -8.12 -12.23 27.27
N MET A 116 -8.14 -12.06 25.94
CA MET A 116 -7.21 -11.15 25.26
C MET A 116 -7.31 -9.69 25.76
N GLN A 117 -8.46 -9.25 26.28
CA GLN A 117 -8.69 -7.90 26.79
C GLN A 117 -8.54 -7.74 28.32
N THR A 118 -8.65 -8.82 29.11
CA THR A 118 -8.68 -8.76 30.58
C THR A 118 -7.46 -9.37 31.24
N GLU A 119 -6.84 -10.39 30.64
CA GLU A 119 -5.64 -11.06 31.18
C GLU A 119 -4.34 -10.56 30.56
N SER A 120 -4.41 -9.93 29.38
CA SER A 120 -3.32 -9.08 28.93
C SER A 120 -3.47 -7.74 29.64
N PHE A 121 -2.37 -7.14 30.08
CA PHE A 121 -2.31 -5.69 30.24
C PHE A 121 -2.47 -5.09 28.83
N THR A 122 -3.65 -5.21 28.22
CA THR A 122 -4.02 -4.40 27.07
C THR A 122 -4.23 -3.02 27.66
N VAL A 123 -3.11 -2.32 27.82
CA VAL A 123 -3.10 -0.92 28.17
C VAL A 123 -3.68 -0.20 26.96
N LYS A 124 -5.02 -0.22 26.86
CA LYS A 124 -5.77 0.34 25.72
C LYS A 124 -5.41 1.81 25.51
N ASP A 125 -4.97 2.48 26.58
CA ASP A 125 -4.28 3.76 26.52
C ASP A 125 -3.12 3.78 27.53
N ILE A 126 -1.88 3.62 27.05
CA ILE A 126 -0.68 3.68 27.92
C ILE A 126 -0.32 5.11 28.31
N GLU A 127 -0.77 6.09 27.53
CA GLU A 127 -0.50 7.50 27.76
C GLU A 127 -1.08 8.03 29.09
N PRO A 128 -2.37 7.82 29.45
CA PRO A 128 -2.90 8.21 30.76
C PRO A 128 -2.13 7.57 31.92
N LEU A 129 -1.72 6.30 31.76
CA LEU A 129 -0.98 5.59 32.79
C LEU A 129 0.42 6.19 32.98
N ILE A 130 1.15 6.44 31.90
CA ILE A 130 2.45 7.13 31.94
C ILE A 130 2.28 8.50 32.60
N ASN A 131 1.28 9.28 32.17
CA ASN A 131 1.03 10.61 32.70
C ASN A 131 0.73 10.60 34.20
N SER A 132 -0.02 9.61 34.69
CA SER A 132 -0.32 9.45 36.12
C SER A 132 0.92 9.16 36.98
N LYS A 133 2.00 8.65 36.37
CA LYS A 133 3.26 8.27 37.05
C LYS A 133 4.45 9.16 36.64
N ARG A 134 4.21 10.24 35.89
CA ARG A 134 5.24 11.06 35.24
C ARG A 134 6.37 11.49 36.19
N GLU A 135 6.02 12.07 37.34
CA GLU A 135 7.00 12.53 38.34
C GLU A 135 7.90 11.38 38.86
N THR A 136 7.32 10.19 39.04
CA THR A 136 8.07 9.02 39.51
C THR A 136 8.98 8.47 38.42
N ILE A 137 8.51 8.46 37.18
CA ILE A 137 9.31 8.07 36.00
C ILE A 137 10.51 9.01 35.84
N ASP A 138 10.29 10.32 35.87
CA ASP A 138 11.36 11.32 35.72
C ASP A 138 12.37 11.26 36.87
N SER A 139 11.89 11.00 38.09
CA SER A 139 12.75 10.77 39.26
C SER A 139 13.64 9.52 39.10
N ILE A 140 13.10 8.43 38.55
CA ILE A 140 13.87 7.21 38.26
C ILE A 140 14.90 7.47 37.16
N LYS A 141 14.50 8.10 36.05
CA LYS A 141 15.40 8.43 34.93
C LYS A 141 16.58 9.28 35.40
N SER A 142 16.29 10.34 36.14
CA SER A 142 17.33 11.25 36.69
C SER A 142 18.30 10.50 37.60
N ARG A 143 17.79 9.57 38.43
CA ARG A 143 18.63 8.78 39.32
C ARG A 143 19.52 7.81 38.54
N ILE A 144 19.00 7.13 37.52
CA ILE A 144 19.80 6.24 36.68
C ILE A 144 20.85 7.04 35.93
N GLU A 145 20.47 8.14 35.29
CA GLU A 145 21.38 9.00 34.53
C GLU A 145 22.56 9.49 35.39
N ALA A 146 22.27 9.93 36.63
CA ALA A 146 23.30 10.38 37.56
C ALA A 146 24.27 9.27 38.04
N ASN A 147 23.84 8.01 38.08
CA ASN A 147 24.63 6.92 38.66
C ASN A 147 25.26 5.99 37.61
N LYS A 148 24.61 5.83 36.46
CA LYS A 148 24.92 4.79 35.47
C LYS A 148 25.02 5.35 34.04
N GLY A 149 24.65 6.61 33.84
CA GLY A 149 24.60 7.25 32.53
C GLY A 149 23.22 7.13 31.86
N ARG A 150 23.06 7.83 30.74
CA ARG A 150 21.82 7.82 29.97
C ARG A 150 21.85 6.71 28.95
N TRP A 151 20.82 5.85 28.94
CA TRP A 151 20.69 4.76 27.96
C TRP A 151 19.42 4.90 27.14
N ARG A 152 19.58 4.87 25.82
CA ARG A 152 18.52 4.94 24.82
C ARG A 152 18.64 3.85 23.76
N GLY A 153 19.65 3.00 23.83
CA GLY A 153 19.81 1.91 22.89
C GLY A 153 20.78 0.86 23.36
N PHE A 154 20.94 -0.17 22.53
CA PHE A 154 21.88 -1.25 22.79
C PHE A 154 23.32 -0.73 22.92
N GLU A 155 23.73 0.19 22.05
CA GLU A 155 25.08 0.78 22.08
C GLU A 155 25.38 1.53 23.38
N ASP A 156 24.41 2.24 23.95
CA ASP A 156 24.61 2.95 25.22
C ASP A 156 24.85 1.97 26.37
N ILE A 157 24.13 0.84 26.35
CA ILE A 157 24.34 -0.24 27.31
C ILE A 157 25.70 -0.88 27.06
N PHE A 158 26.03 -1.23 25.81
CA PHE A 158 27.26 -1.92 25.41
C PHE A 158 28.52 -1.12 25.78
N ASN A 159 28.48 0.20 25.64
CA ASN A 159 29.59 1.09 25.96
C ASN A 159 29.66 1.49 27.45
N ALA A 160 28.77 0.96 28.29
CA ALA A 160 28.77 1.23 29.73
C ALA A 160 30.08 0.73 30.38
N GLN A 161 30.63 1.54 31.29
CA GLN A 161 31.89 1.23 31.97
C GLN A 161 31.73 0.35 33.22
N ASP A 162 30.50 0.22 33.71
CA ASP A 162 30.15 -0.57 34.89
C ASP A 162 30.41 -2.07 34.68
N GLU A 163 31.13 -2.71 35.60
CA GLU A 163 31.51 -4.12 35.47
C GLU A 163 30.33 -5.10 35.52
N GLU A 164 29.28 -4.81 36.30
CA GLU A 164 28.10 -5.68 36.34
C GLU A 164 27.36 -5.61 35.00
N ILE A 165 27.23 -4.41 34.44
CA ILE A 165 26.60 -4.21 33.13
C ILE A 165 27.41 -4.94 32.05
N LYS A 166 28.74 -4.90 32.09
CA LYS A 166 29.60 -5.64 31.16
C LYS A 166 29.40 -7.16 31.21
N LYS A 167 29.15 -7.73 32.40
CA LYS A 167 28.80 -9.15 32.54
C LYS A 167 27.48 -9.46 31.85
N TYR A 168 26.45 -8.62 32.05
CA TYR A 168 25.16 -8.77 31.36
C TYR A 168 25.30 -8.68 29.84
N GLN A 169 26.08 -7.72 29.32
CA GLN A 169 26.35 -7.62 27.90
C GLN A 169 26.96 -8.90 27.34
N THR A 170 27.97 -9.45 28.02
CA THR A 170 28.67 -10.67 27.58
C THR A 170 27.72 -11.86 27.54
N ILE A 171 26.86 -12.02 28.56
CA ILE A 171 25.84 -13.07 28.59
C ILE A 171 24.89 -12.93 27.39
N MET A 172 24.41 -11.70 27.12
CA MET A 172 23.49 -11.46 26.01
C MET A 172 24.15 -11.69 24.65
N SER A 173 25.38 -11.22 24.45
CA SER A 173 26.15 -11.49 23.23
C SER A 173 26.32 -12.99 22.99
N LEU A 174 26.68 -13.76 24.02
CA LEU A 174 26.84 -15.21 23.91
C LEU A 174 25.53 -15.93 23.54
N ILE A 175 24.39 -15.53 24.12
CA ILE A 175 23.07 -16.09 23.76
C ILE A 175 22.78 -15.91 22.28
N PHE A 176 23.05 -14.71 21.74
CA PHE A 176 22.87 -14.45 20.31
C PHE A 176 23.88 -15.20 19.44
N GLU A 177 25.14 -15.30 19.88
CA GLU A 177 26.18 -16.05 19.18
C GLU A 177 25.88 -17.55 19.11
N PHE A 178 25.26 -18.14 20.14
CA PHE A 178 24.82 -19.54 20.12
C PHE A 178 23.79 -19.79 19.01
N GLU A 179 22.94 -18.81 18.71
CA GLU A 179 22.01 -18.82 17.60
C GLU A 179 22.62 -18.30 16.29
N ARG A 180 23.94 -18.07 16.25
CA ARG A 180 24.69 -17.51 15.12
C ARG A 180 24.18 -16.16 14.65
N MET A 181 23.72 -15.34 15.59
CA MET A 181 23.27 -13.97 15.36
C MET A 181 24.22 -12.98 16.03
N SER A 182 24.45 -11.84 15.38
CA SER A 182 25.18 -10.73 15.98
C SER A 182 24.17 -9.73 16.55
N ILE A 183 24.15 -9.60 17.89
CA ILE A 183 23.27 -8.64 18.57
C ILE A 183 23.59 -7.18 18.17
N SER A 184 24.86 -6.84 17.96
CA SER A 184 25.27 -5.52 17.52
C SER A 184 24.81 -5.23 16.09
N ALA A 185 24.95 -6.18 15.17
CA ALA A 185 24.43 -6.01 13.81
C ALA A 185 22.90 -5.90 13.76
N LEU A 186 22.20 -6.54 14.71
CA LEU A 186 20.74 -6.55 14.75
C LEU A 186 20.16 -5.27 15.37
N LEU A 187 20.85 -4.67 16.36
CA LEU A 187 20.30 -3.60 17.20
C LEU A 187 21.04 -2.26 17.12
N SER A 188 22.19 -2.16 16.44
CA SER A 188 23.03 -0.94 16.41
C SER A 188 22.29 0.29 15.86
N ASP A 189 21.42 0.11 14.86
CA ASP A 189 20.68 1.21 14.25
C ASP A 189 19.39 1.59 15.03
N ILE A 190 19.08 0.87 16.12
CA ILE A 190 17.83 1.06 16.86
C ILE A 190 18.05 1.94 18.08
N VAL A 191 17.58 3.18 17.96
CA VAL A 191 17.51 4.15 19.06
C VAL A 191 16.08 4.24 19.59
N LEU A 192 15.93 4.05 20.89
CA LEU A 192 14.67 4.21 21.60
C LEU A 192 14.43 5.69 21.93
N ASN A 193 13.18 6.11 21.77
CA ASN A 193 12.77 7.46 22.15
C ASN A 193 12.44 7.50 23.65
N GLU A 194 12.21 8.70 24.20
CA GLU A 194 11.86 8.85 25.62
C GLU A 194 10.57 8.11 25.99
N GLU A 195 9.61 8.04 25.07
CA GLU A 195 8.34 7.35 25.29
C GLU A 195 8.54 5.83 25.46
N ASP A 196 9.48 5.23 24.71
CA ASP A 196 9.86 3.82 24.86
C ASP A 196 10.46 3.57 26.25
N ILE A 197 11.34 4.45 26.72
CA ILE A 197 11.94 4.37 28.05
C ILE A 197 10.86 4.54 29.14
N ASP A 198 9.95 5.49 28.96
CA ASP A 198 8.82 5.71 29.87
C ASP A 198 7.92 4.48 29.95
N LYS A 199 7.69 3.76 28.84
CA LYS A 199 6.92 2.50 28.81
C LYS A 199 7.59 1.41 29.62
N ILE A 200 8.91 1.25 29.48
CA ILE A 200 9.70 0.26 30.25
C ILE A 200 9.60 0.56 31.76
N ILE A 201 9.79 1.82 32.16
CA ILE A 201 9.69 2.23 33.58
C ILE A 201 8.24 2.13 34.07
N THR A 202 7.25 2.40 33.22
CA THR A 202 5.84 2.23 33.58
C THR A 202 5.50 0.77 33.85
N ALA A 203 6.00 -0.15 33.03
CA ALA A 203 5.84 -1.59 33.27
C ALA A 203 6.47 -2.02 34.61
N TYR A 204 7.64 -1.48 34.95
CA TYR A 204 8.23 -1.65 36.28
C TYR A 204 7.29 -1.17 37.40
N LEU A 205 6.73 0.04 37.25
CA LEU A 205 5.87 0.69 38.25
C LEU A 205 4.47 0.07 38.38
N LEU A 206 4.10 -0.87 37.51
CA LEU A 206 2.88 -1.67 37.64
C LEU A 206 3.07 -2.83 38.63
N LEU A 207 4.29 -3.33 38.77
CA LEU A 207 4.62 -4.47 39.64
C LEU A 207 5.31 -4.04 40.93
N TYR A 208 6.07 -2.94 40.89
CA TYR A 208 6.83 -2.43 42.01
C TYR A 208 6.51 -0.96 42.27
N SER A 209 6.19 -0.62 43.50
CA SER A 209 5.90 0.77 43.89
C SER A 209 7.15 1.54 44.34
N ASP A 210 8.30 0.86 44.44
CA ASP A 210 9.54 1.43 44.95
C ASP A 210 10.43 2.05 43.85
N LYS A 211 11.48 2.77 44.25
CA LYS A 211 12.47 3.39 43.35
C LYS A 211 13.84 2.70 43.47
N ASN A 212 13.89 1.38 43.66
CA ASN A 212 15.14 0.66 43.86
C ASN A 212 16.06 0.76 42.62
N LEU A 213 17.24 1.36 42.78
CA LEU A 213 18.13 1.68 41.65
C LEU A 213 18.60 0.43 40.91
N GLU A 214 19.03 -0.60 41.63
CA GLU A 214 19.55 -1.84 41.04
C GLU A 214 18.47 -2.58 40.26
N ARG A 215 17.28 -2.74 40.86
CA ARG A 215 16.14 -3.39 40.21
C ARG A 215 15.70 -2.63 38.97
N THR A 216 15.55 -1.31 39.06
CA THR A 216 15.13 -0.52 37.90
C THR A 216 16.20 -0.48 36.82
N THR A 217 17.48 -0.51 37.19
CA THR A 217 18.60 -0.65 36.23
C THR A 217 18.51 -1.97 35.46
N ASN A 218 18.32 -3.09 36.16
CA ASN A 218 18.18 -4.41 35.54
C ASN A 218 16.95 -4.51 34.64
N VAL A 219 15.82 -3.94 35.06
CA VAL A 219 14.61 -3.88 34.23
C VAL A 219 14.82 -2.99 33.01
N LEU A 220 15.55 -1.88 33.14
CA LEU A 220 15.83 -0.99 32.03
C LEU A 220 16.76 -1.63 30.99
N ILE A 221 17.83 -2.32 31.42
CA ILE A 221 18.73 -3.04 30.50
C ILE A 221 17.96 -4.07 29.67
N ASN A 222 17.20 -4.94 30.34
CA ASN A 222 16.40 -5.96 29.67
C ASN A 222 15.29 -5.33 28.80
N GLY A 223 14.64 -4.30 29.32
CA GLY A 223 13.58 -3.58 28.62
C GLY A 223 14.07 -2.92 27.34
N ILE A 224 15.25 -2.29 27.36
CA ILE A 224 15.85 -1.68 26.16
C ILE A 224 16.12 -2.75 25.12
N ILE A 225 16.74 -3.89 25.50
CA ILE A 225 17.04 -4.97 24.56
C ILE A 225 15.75 -5.54 23.96
N ILE A 226 14.75 -5.87 24.80
CA ILE A 226 13.46 -6.41 24.35
C ILE A 226 12.74 -5.40 23.44
N GLN A 227 12.67 -4.13 23.83
CA GLN A 227 12.02 -3.09 23.04
C GLN A 227 12.71 -2.87 21.69
N SER A 228 14.05 -2.92 21.65
CA SER A 228 14.80 -2.84 20.40
C SER A 228 14.55 -4.07 19.51
N LEU A 229 14.48 -5.28 20.07
CA LEU A 229 14.10 -6.48 19.32
C LEU A 229 12.67 -6.41 18.77
N LEU A 230 11.72 -5.84 19.53
CA LEU A 230 10.36 -5.62 19.08
C LEU A 230 10.29 -4.64 17.90
N LYS A 231 11.10 -3.57 17.92
CA LYS A 231 11.22 -2.64 16.79
C LYS A 231 11.84 -3.33 15.57
N ALA A 232 12.96 -4.03 15.73
CA ALA A 232 13.59 -4.80 14.65
C ALA A 232 12.60 -5.78 14.01
N TYR A 233 11.86 -6.51 14.85
CA TYR A 233 10.83 -7.44 14.40
C TYR A 233 9.70 -6.76 13.62
N LYS A 234 9.24 -5.60 14.11
CA LYS A 234 8.21 -4.81 13.43
C LYS A 234 8.68 -4.36 12.05
N ASP A 235 9.92 -3.90 11.93
CA ASP A 235 10.49 -3.45 10.65
C ASP A 235 10.61 -4.62 9.65
N VAL A 236 11.06 -5.79 10.12
CA VAL A 236 11.09 -7.02 9.31
C VAL A 236 9.69 -7.42 8.87
N LYS A 237 8.71 -7.34 9.77
CA LYS A 237 7.32 -7.67 9.48
C LYS A 237 6.71 -6.72 8.43
N GLU A 238 6.91 -5.42 8.58
CA GLU A 238 6.47 -4.42 7.60
C GLU A 238 7.12 -4.64 6.24
N THR A 239 8.44 -4.89 6.22
CA THR A 239 9.20 -5.19 5.00
C THR A 239 8.67 -6.46 4.32
N PHE A 240 8.39 -7.52 5.07
CA PHE A 240 7.82 -8.76 4.54
C PHE A 240 6.47 -8.51 3.86
N PHE A 241 5.56 -7.80 4.51
CA PHE A 241 4.23 -7.55 3.96
C PHE A 241 4.25 -6.58 2.77
N LYS A 242 5.20 -5.64 2.73
CA LYS A 242 5.39 -4.73 1.59
C LYS A 242 5.97 -5.44 0.36
N ASN A 243 6.92 -6.36 0.59
CA ASN A 243 7.76 -6.94 -0.47
C ASN A 243 7.49 -8.44 -0.72
N ASN A 244 6.36 -8.97 -0.25
CA ASN A 244 6.02 -10.37 -0.49
C ASN A 244 5.93 -10.62 -2.01
N LYS A 245 6.51 -11.73 -2.48
CA LYS A 245 6.54 -12.13 -3.90
C LYS A 245 5.20 -11.97 -4.59
N GLU A 246 4.11 -12.37 -3.94
CA GLU A 246 2.77 -12.26 -4.51
C GLU A 246 2.30 -10.81 -4.67
N THR A 247 2.58 -9.95 -3.68
CA THR A 247 2.35 -8.51 -3.78
C THR A 247 3.20 -7.90 -4.89
N LEU A 248 4.44 -8.36 -5.04
CA LEU A 248 5.33 -7.92 -6.12
C LEU A 248 4.80 -8.36 -7.50
N TYR A 249 4.35 -9.61 -7.65
CA TYR A 249 3.76 -10.12 -8.89
C TYR A 249 2.47 -9.39 -9.26
N LEU A 250 1.57 -9.15 -8.31
CA LEU A 250 0.36 -8.36 -8.55
C LEU A 250 0.69 -6.92 -8.96
N ASN A 251 1.68 -6.30 -8.33
CA ASN A 251 2.15 -4.97 -8.71
C ASN A 251 2.76 -4.95 -10.12
N LEU A 252 3.53 -5.98 -10.47
CA LEU A 252 4.07 -6.14 -11.82
C LEU A 252 2.95 -6.30 -12.85
N GLU A 253 1.98 -7.16 -12.61
CA GLU A 253 0.83 -7.38 -13.51
C GLU A 253 0.00 -6.09 -13.69
N MET A 254 -0.21 -5.31 -12.62
CA MET A 254 -0.86 -4.00 -12.72
C MET A 254 -0.05 -3.00 -13.54
N LEU A 255 1.28 -2.99 -13.37
CA LEU A 255 2.17 -2.12 -14.14
C LEU A 255 2.21 -2.52 -15.61
N GLU A 256 2.28 -3.80 -15.93
CA GLU A 256 2.21 -4.34 -17.29
C GLU A 256 0.89 -3.95 -17.96
N ASN A 257 -0.24 -4.17 -17.29
CA ASN A 257 -1.56 -3.76 -17.81
C ASN A 257 -1.67 -2.25 -18.05
N ASN A 258 -1.10 -1.43 -17.17
CA ASN A 258 -1.08 0.03 -17.36
C ASN A 258 -0.16 0.43 -18.51
N ASN A 259 0.98 -0.24 -18.67
CA ASN A 259 1.90 0.00 -19.77
C ASN A 259 1.26 -0.35 -21.13
N ASP A 260 0.52 -1.46 -21.20
CA ASP A 260 -0.23 -1.86 -22.39
C ASP A 260 -1.31 -0.84 -22.76
N LYS A 261 -2.03 -0.31 -21.76
CA LYS A 261 -3.02 0.76 -21.98
C LYS A 261 -2.36 2.03 -22.51
N LEU A 262 -1.26 2.46 -21.90
CA LEU A 262 -0.51 3.64 -22.32
C LEU A 262 0.08 3.47 -23.72
N GLN A 263 0.58 2.28 -24.08
CA GLN A 263 1.06 1.99 -25.43
C GLN A 263 -0.07 2.10 -26.46
N LYS A 264 -1.24 1.53 -26.18
CA LYS A 264 -2.40 1.62 -27.08
C LYS A 264 -2.87 3.07 -27.25
N GLU A 265 -2.88 3.84 -26.17
CA GLU A 265 -3.24 5.26 -26.22
C GLU A 265 -2.21 6.08 -27.03
N ASN A 266 -0.92 5.84 -26.81
CA ASN A 266 0.15 6.45 -27.61
C ASN A 266 0.03 6.12 -29.09
N GLN A 267 -0.26 4.85 -29.42
CA GLN A 267 -0.46 4.43 -30.80
C GLN A 267 -1.65 5.18 -31.43
N ARG A 268 -2.79 5.25 -30.72
CA ARG A 268 -3.96 5.98 -31.19
C ARG A 268 -3.67 7.48 -31.43
N LEU A 269 -2.98 8.12 -30.48
CA LEU A 269 -2.62 9.53 -30.59
C LEU A 269 -1.64 9.78 -31.76
N ASN A 270 -0.70 8.88 -32.01
CA ASN A 270 0.20 8.97 -33.15
C ASN A 270 -0.54 8.83 -34.49
N GLU A 271 -1.49 7.89 -34.59
CA GLU A 271 -2.36 7.73 -35.77
C GLU A 271 -3.20 8.99 -36.02
N GLU A 272 -3.75 9.59 -34.96
CA GLU A 272 -4.51 10.84 -35.03
C GLU A 272 -3.65 12.03 -35.47
N ILE A 273 -2.43 12.16 -34.94
CA ILE A 273 -1.46 13.17 -35.37
C ILE A 273 -1.10 13.00 -36.85
N GLU A 274 -0.90 11.75 -37.31
CA GLU A 274 -0.57 11.49 -38.71
C GLU A 274 -1.72 11.86 -39.65
N SER A 275 -2.96 11.50 -39.29
CA SER A 275 -4.17 11.90 -40.00
C SER A 275 -4.32 13.42 -40.10
N LEU A 276 -4.20 14.13 -38.97
CA LEU A 276 -4.27 15.59 -38.94
C LEU A 276 -3.17 16.24 -39.79
N ASN A 277 -1.95 15.69 -39.78
CA ASN A 277 -0.86 16.18 -40.63
C ASN A 277 -1.15 15.97 -42.12
N GLN A 278 -1.77 14.85 -42.50
CA GLN A 278 -2.21 14.63 -43.88
C GLN A 278 -3.28 15.66 -44.29
N GLU A 279 -4.26 15.92 -43.42
CA GLU A 279 -5.32 16.90 -43.69
C GLU A 279 -4.77 18.34 -43.78
N ILE A 280 -3.83 18.71 -42.92
CA ILE A 280 -3.09 19.99 -43.00
C ILE A 280 -2.37 20.11 -44.34
N ASN A 281 -1.68 19.06 -44.78
CA ASN A 281 -0.95 19.07 -46.05
C ASN A 281 -1.88 19.19 -47.25
N LEU A 282 -3.00 18.46 -47.25
CA LEU A 282 -4.04 18.57 -48.30
C LEU A 282 -4.62 19.98 -48.36
N THR A 283 -4.99 20.54 -47.20
CA THR A 283 -5.53 21.90 -47.09
C THR A 283 -4.53 22.94 -47.57
N LYS A 284 -3.25 22.81 -47.18
CA LYS A 284 -2.17 23.71 -47.60
C LYS A 284 -1.95 23.65 -49.12
N ASN A 285 -1.94 22.46 -49.71
CA ASN A 285 -1.82 22.28 -51.15
C ASN A 285 -3.01 22.89 -51.91
N SER A 286 -4.23 22.71 -51.39
CA SER A 286 -5.44 23.33 -51.94
C SER A 286 -5.35 24.86 -51.93
N GLN A 287 -4.99 25.46 -50.79
CA GLN A 287 -4.81 26.91 -50.64
C GLN A 287 -3.75 27.45 -51.60
N ILE A 288 -2.59 26.78 -51.72
CA ILE A 288 -1.54 27.17 -52.68
C ILE A 288 -2.09 27.15 -54.11
N SER A 289 -2.90 26.15 -54.46
CA SER A 289 -3.51 26.04 -55.79
C SER A 289 -4.49 27.20 -56.07
N GLU A 290 -5.29 27.60 -55.08
CA GLU A 290 -6.23 28.71 -55.19
C GLU A 290 -5.50 30.05 -55.30
N ILE A 291 -4.51 30.28 -54.44
CA ILE A 291 -3.65 31.48 -54.51
C ILE A 291 -3.02 31.60 -55.90
N ASN A 292 -2.51 30.51 -56.47
CA ASN A 292 -1.94 30.51 -57.82
C ASN A 292 -2.97 30.80 -58.92
N LYS A 293 -4.21 30.30 -58.79
CA LYS A 293 -5.31 30.64 -59.72
C LYS A 293 -5.65 32.12 -59.66
N VAL A 294 -5.77 32.67 -58.45
CA VAL A 294 -6.07 34.08 -58.20
C VAL A 294 -4.94 34.97 -58.73
N LYS A 295 -3.68 34.62 -58.44
CA LYS A 295 -2.49 35.33 -58.96
C LYS A 295 -2.50 35.40 -60.50
N LYS A 296 -2.75 34.28 -61.19
CA LYS A 296 -2.87 34.26 -62.66
C LYS A 296 -4.01 35.14 -63.19
N ARG A 297 -5.14 35.23 -62.48
CA ARG A 297 -6.25 36.13 -62.86
C ARG A 297 -5.83 37.59 -62.71
N TYR A 298 -5.18 37.96 -61.61
CA TYR A 298 -4.67 39.31 -61.40
C TYR A 298 -3.59 39.69 -62.44
N GLU A 299 -2.65 38.79 -62.76
CA GLU A 299 -1.65 39.03 -63.80
C GLU A 299 -2.29 39.31 -65.17
N LYS A 300 -3.34 38.55 -65.54
CA LYS A 300 -4.11 38.82 -66.77
C LYS A 300 -4.79 40.19 -66.74
N LEU A 301 -5.42 40.55 -65.62
CA LEU A 301 -6.10 41.83 -65.46
C LEU A 301 -5.12 43.00 -65.52
N ILE A 302 -3.97 42.90 -64.85
CA ILE A 302 -2.89 43.90 -64.90
C ILE A 302 -2.42 44.08 -66.34
N ASN A 303 -2.20 42.99 -67.08
CA ASN A 303 -1.79 43.08 -68.48
C ASN A 303 -2.85 43.74 -69.37
N GLN A 304 -4.14 43.46 -69.15
CA GLN A 304 -5.24 44.12 -69.86
C GLN A 304 -5.31 45.62 -69.55
N LEU A 305 -5.19 46.00 -68.27
CA LEU A 305 -5.17 47.40 -67.84
C LEU A 305 -3.95 48.13 -68.41
N ASN A 306 -2.76 47.53 -68.38
CA ASN A 306 -1.55 48.11 -68.98
C ASN A 306 -1.70 48.33 -70.48
N LYS A 307 -2.34 47.39 -71.20
CA LYS A 307 -2.65 47.56 -72.63
C LYS A 307 -3.59 48.74 -72.84
N LYS A 308 -4.67 48.82 -72.06
CA LYS A 308 -5.64 49.91 -72.14
C LYS A 308 -5.03 51.28 -71.82
N ILE A 309 -4.13 51.36 -70.83
CA ILE A 309 -3.36 52.57 -70.52
C ILE A 309 -2.52 52.98 -71.72
N LYS A 310 -1.78 52.06 -72.36
CA LYS A 310 -1.00 52.36 -73.56
C LYS A 310 -1.85 52.85 -74.72
N ASP A 311 -3.02 52.24 -74.93
CA ASP A 311 -3.95 52.64 -75.98
C ASP A 311 -4.50 54.06 -75.71
N LEU A 312 -4.94 54.35 -74.48
CA LEU A 312 -5.38 55.68 -74.05
C LEU A 312 -4.27 56.75 -74.14
N GLU A 313 -3.03 56.40 -73.78
CA GLU A 313 -1.89 57.30 -73.94
C GLU A 313 -1.61 57.62 -75.41
N LYS A 314 -1.87 56.67 -76.32
CA LYS A 314 -1.74 56.87 -77.75
C LYS A 314 -2.85 57.78 -78.28
N GLU A 315 -4.09 57.54 -77.87
CA GLU A 315 -5.25 58.37 -78.19
C GLU A 315 -5.05 59.82 -77.72
N LEU A 316 -4.62 60.01 -76.47
CA LEU A 316 -4.33 61.33 -75.92
C LEU A 316 -3.21 62.05 -76.71
N ARG A 317 -2.18 61.34 -77.15
CA ARG A 317 -1.11 61.91 -77.99
C ARG A 317 -1.64 62.32 -79.37
N THR A 318 -2.51 61.52 -79.97
CA THR A 318 -3.12 61.85 -81.26
C THR A 318 -4.06 63.05 -81.16
N GLU A 319 -4.85 63.14 -80.09
CA GLU A 319 -5.77 64.24 -79.84
C GLU A 319 -5.00 65.54 -79.56
N LYS A 320 -3.95 65.48 -78.72
CA LYS A 320 -3.05 66.63 -78.50
C LYS A 320 -2.41 67.13 -79.81
N LYS A 321 -2.01 66.22 -80.70
CA LYS A 321 -1.50 66.59 -82.04
C LYS A 321 -2.58 67.24 -82.90
N ALA A 322 -3.80 66.72 -82.86
CA ALA A 322 -4.92 67.28 -83.64
C ALA A 322 -5.29 68.68 -83.16
N VAL A 323 -5.40 68.90 -81.84
CA VAL A 323 -5.65 70.22 -81.24
C VAL A 323 -4.52 71.20 -81.57
N TYR A 324 -3.26 70.79 -81.41
CA TYR A 324 -2.11 71.62 -81.77
C TYR A 324 -2.11 72.01 -83.26
N ASN A 325 -2.45 71.07 -84.15
CA ASN A 325 -2.56 71.33 -85.58
C ASN A 325 -3.74 72.26 -85.91
N ASP A 326 -4.87 72.13 -85.22
CA ASP A 326 -6.05 73.00 -85.36
C ASP A 326 -5.75 74.42 -84.87
N GLU A 327 -5.06 74.57 -83.74
CA GLU A 327 -4.59 75.87 -83.23
C GLU A 327 -3.62 76.54 -84.22
N ILE A 328 -2.67 75.78 -84.81
CA ILE A 328 -1.80 76.30 -85.88
C ILE A 328 -2.62 76.73 -87.11
N TYR A 329 -3.65 75.98 -87.47
CA TYR A 329 -4.49 76.30 -88.63
C TYR A 329 -5.28 77.61 -88.39
N LYS A 330 -5.88 77.76 -87.20
CA LYS A 330 -6.56 78.99 -86.80
C LYS A 330 -5.63 80.20 -86.75
N LEU A 331 -4.39 80.03 -86.27
CA LEU A 331 -3.39 81.09 -86.29
C LEU A 331 -2.97 81.49 -87.71
N ARG A 332 -3.01 80.55 -88.68
CA ARG A 332 -2.74 80.83 -90.10
C ARG A 332 -3.86 81.59 -90.79
N GLU A 333 -5.12 81.40 -90.40
CA GLU A 333 -6.26 82.16 -90.95
C GLU A 333 -6.38 83.58 -90.35
N MET A 334 -5.70 83.85 -89.24
CA MET A 334 -5.66 85.18 -88.59
C MET A 334 -4.54 86.09 -89.10
N LEU A 335 -3.66 85.59 -89.98
CA LEU A 335 -2.62 86.33 -90.71
C LEU A 335 -3.08 86.59 -92.14
#